data_AF-I0V0W3-F1
#
_entry.id   AF-I0V0W3-F1
#
_cell.length_a   1.000
_cell.length_b   1.000
_cell.length_c   1.000
_cell.angle_alpha   90.00
_cell.angle_beta   90.00
_cell.angle_gamma   90.00
#
_symmetry.space_group_name_H-M   'P 1'
#
loop_
_entity.id
_entity.type
_entity.pdbx_description
1 polymer ?
#
loop_
_entity_poly.entity_id
_entity_poly.type
_entity_poly.pdbx_seq_one_letter_code
_entity_poly.pdbx_strand_id
1 'polypeptide(L)'
;MAFAFAGTGLRVLGSVARPLEGTERGFASAPLLVALAVAPVLLAGLLVARSNRAAGAAVLLGAALLAPGAALVDLQLVVDPSVASRPELYLPTDLSLPEPALGLWALLAGHGAVLIAGLLSFAALRSEWGATGDGSGLTGLADPADSGGAVAAWRRRYVRVALPAAVAGACGLVMTPFYSADVYLLAQNAFEGPSVELVGSVLCALALPVGAVLLVAGAREVPVARGGLGGLALALAAVGLPSLVAAFAMSSLEVGAGSVLAVVGAAGLAVTAGAFRAGSDGEGNSPGSATEGAATTIPGRRKLEITTGVLAVITGVLSVAGSLLPQVELGGGGPAPQSPARWLLLAAGLLLGIVGLALFSGRLAPAVRPVVSMLWVGVPLAAAAVLDTALTSGYTPSVLSLAGPGGPAFREHLAAGSIGSGPGVLWAWLAMVTALVTVCCSVLAGVVEREDLDEEYGEEPGIEGGGISGVGLRMLTPLTAAAVLSVAAFATPMVTAPGYVETGLLSEVGPPTWGLVAAVLTVTGGCALAARSRPARAAALLAGAACVVGLRAATVPLVGGEVEGASAGLGLWFSLAAVVALGVCAVIAVRGHRRA
;
A
#
# COMPACT_ATOMS: atom_id res chain seq x y z
N MET A 1 5.73 -5.59 -26.20
CA MET A 1 7.12 -5.30 -26.63
C MET A 1 7.24 -3.94 -27.33
N ALA A 2 6.49 -3.65 -28.40
CA ALA A 2 6.63 -2.36 -29.12
C ALA A 2 6.49 -1.11 -28.23
N PHE A 3 5.44 -1.02 -27.41
CA PHE A 3 5.27 0.07 -26.44
C PHE A 3 6.39 0.14 -25.39
N ALA A 4 6.96 -1.01 -25.00
CA ALA A 4 8.06 -1.04 -24.05
C ALA A 4 9.36 -0.48 -24.68
N PHE A 5 9.66 -0.83 -25.94
CA PHE A 5 10.78 -0.24 -26.68
C PHE A 5 10.58 1.26 -26.93
N ALA A 6 9.36 1.69 -27.28
CA ALA A 6 9.05 3.10 -27.43
C ALA A 6 9.23 3.86 -26.11
N GLY A 7 8.74 3.31 -24.99
CA GLY A 7 8.91 3.89 -23.66
C GLY A 7 10.38 3.98 -23.23
N THR A 8 11.17 2.92 -23.45
CA THR A 8 12.62 2.96 -23.20
C THR A 8 13.31 3.98 -24.10
N GLY A 9 13.00 4.03 -25.40
CA GLY A 9 13.60 5.00 -26.32
C GLY A 9 13.32 6.45 -25.90
N LEU A 10 12.08 6.73 -25.48
CA LEU A 10 11.68 8.05 -24.96
C LEU A 10 12.36 8.39 -23.63
N ARG A 11 12.49 7.44 -22.71
CA ARG A 11 13.24 7.65 -21.44
C ARG A 11 14.73 7.84 -21.68
N VAL A 12 15.32 7.11 -22.62
CA VAL A 12 16.71 7.30 -23.06
C VAL A 12 16.89 8.69 -23.65
N LEU A 13 16.00 9.11 -24.56
CA LEU A 13 16.02 10.45 -25.13
C LEU A 13 15.91 11.52 -24.02
N GLY A 14 14.97 11.38 -23.09
CA GLY A 14 14.82 12.30 -21.96
C GLY A 14 16.01 12.32 -21.01
N SER A 15 16.72 11.19 -20.87
CA SER A 15 17.94 11.09 -20.04
C SER A 15 19.21 11.60 -20.72
N VAL A 16 19.21 11.79 -22.04
CA VAL A 16 20.36 12.33 -22.80
C VAL A 16 20.12 13.79 -23.17
N ALA A 17 18.91 14.13 -23.60
CA ALA A 17 18.48 15.51 -23.78
C ALA A 17 18.43 16.24 -22.43
N ARG A 18 18.54 17.57 -22.47
CA ARG A 18 18.34 18.39 -21.26
C ARG A 18 16.84 18.44 -20.95
N PRO A 19 16.41 18.13 -19.71
CA PRO A 19 15.00 18.23 -19.33
C PRO A 19 14.49 19.68 -19.28
N LEU A 20 15.37 20.63 -18.97
CA LEU A 20 15.07 22.05 -18.84
C LEU A 20 16.04 22.86 -19.72
N GLU A 21 15.59 23.99 -20.24
CA GLU A 21 16.40 24.82 -21.14
C GLU A 21 17.54 25.54 -20.42
N GLY A 22 18.73 25.55 -21.02
CA GLY A 22 19.88 26.30 -20.48
C GLY A 22 20.50 25.72 -19.20
N THR A 23 20.01 24.60 -18.68
CA THR A 23 20.42 24.07 -17.37
C THR A 23 21.53 23.02 -17.45
N GLU A 24 22.15 22.75 -16.30
CA GLU A 24 23.14 21.69 -16.10
C GLU A 24 22.64 20.65 -15.08
N ARG A 25 23.33 19.50 -15.05
CA ARG A 25 23.07 18.40 -14.11
C ARG A 25 24.13 18.44 -13.02
N GLY A 26 23.78 17.98 -11.81
CA GLY A 26 24.74 17.95 -10.70
C GLY A 26 25.90 16.96 -10.91
N PHE A 27 25.69 15.93 -11.72
CA PHE A 27 26.72 14.96 -12.09
C PHE A 27 26.43 14.31 -13.45
N ALA A 28 27.37 13.51 -13.96
CA ALA A 28 27.24 12.76 -15.22
C ALA A 28 26.25 11.57 -15.12
N SER A 29 24.97 11.88 -14.93
CA SER A 29 23.88 10.92 -14.66
C SER A 29 23.36 10.17 -15.90
N ALA A 30 23.57 10.71 -17.10
CA ALA A 30 23.05 10.15 -18.35
C ALA A 30 23.29 8.64 -18.51
N PRO A 31 24.52 8.10 -18.38
CA PRO A 31 24.75 6.67 -18.56
C PRO A 31 23.98 5.81 -17.55
N LEU A 32 23.85 6.27 -16.30
CA LEU A 32 23.10 5.57 -15.26
C LEU A 32 21.61 5.52 -15.61
N LEU A 33 21.02 6.65 -15.98
CA LEU A 33 19.60 6.76 -16.34
C LEU A 33 19.28 5.95 -17.61
N VAL A 34 20.16 5.96 -18.61
CA VAL A 34 20.04 5.12 -19.80
C VAL A 34 20.06 3.64 -19.43
N ALA A 35 21.00 3.21 -18.60
CA ALA A 35 21.10 1.83 -18.16
C ALA A 35 19.81 1.38 -17.42
N LEU A 36 19.31 2.22 -16.50
CA LEU A 36 18.09 1.95 -15.74
C LEU A 36 16.83 1.94 -16.63
N ALA A 37 16.76 2.79 -17.66
CA ALA A 37 15.65 2.81 -18.61
C ALA A 37 15.62 1.58 -19.54
N VAL A 38 16.80 1.05 -19.87
CA VAL A 38 16.97 -0.06 -20.80
C VAL A 38 16.83 -1.43 -20.11
N ALA A 39 17.23 -1.54 -18.84
CA ALA A 39 17.28 -2.81 -18.12
C ALA A 39 15.97 -3.63 -18.10
N PRO A 40 14.78 -3.06 -17.84
CA PRO A 40 13.54 -3.84 -17.83
C PRO A 40 13.21 -4.47 -19.20
N VAL A 41 13.45 -3.72 -20.29
CA VAL A 41 13.16 -4.19 -21.65
C VAL A 41 14.18 -5.23 -22.10
N LEU A 42 15.46 -5.07 -21.75
CA LEU A 42 16.47 -6.11 -22.01
C LEU A 42 16.15 -7.40 -21.25
N LEU A 43 15.78 -7.31 -19.97
CA LEU A 43 15.42 -8.48 -19.17
C LEU A 43 14.18 -9.18 -19.75
N ALA A 44 13.15 -8.41 -20.10
CA ALA A 44 11.94 -8.96 -20.75
C ALA A 44 12.27 -9.61 -22.10
N GLY A 45 13.08 -8.95 -22.95
CA GLY A 45 13.52 -9.46 -24.24
C GLY A 45 14.35 -10.74 -24.13
N LEU A 46 15.25 -10.82 -23.14
CA LEU A 46 16.04 -12.02 -22.86
C LEU A 46 15.15 -13.21 -22.44
N LEU A 47 14.13 -12.96 -21.61
CA LEU A 47 13.18 -14.01 -21.20
C LEU A 47 12.32 -14.47 -22.37
N VAL A 48 11.86 -13.55 -23.23
CA VAL A 48 11.13 -13.87 -24.46
C VAL A 48 12.00 -14.68 -25.43
N ALA A 49 13.28 -14.33 -25.57
CA ALA A 49 14.24 -15.06 -26.41
C ALA A 49 14.50 -16.49 -25.88
N ARG A 50 14.42 -16.68 -24.56
CA ARG A 50 14.48 -18.00 -23.90
C ARG A 50 13.11 -18.68 -23.80
N SER A 51 12.22 -18.40 -24.74
CA SER A 51 10.84 -18.92 -24.84
C SER A 51 9.94 -18.71 -23.62
N ASN A 52 10.33 -17.89 -22.64
CA ASN A 52 9.53 -17.60 -21.45
C ASN A 52 8.82 -16.24 -21.56
N ARG A 53 7.81 -16.21 -22.44
CA ARG A 53 7.05 -14.99 -22.76
C ARG A 53 6.26 -14.46 -21.57
N ALA A 54 5.72 -15.35 -20.74
CA ALA A 54 4.98 -15.02 -19.53
C ALA A 54 5.84 -14.27 -18.50
N ALA A 55 7.03 -14.81 -18.20
CA ALA A 55 7.97 -14.13 -17.32
C ALA A 55 8.42 -12.78 -17.89
N GLY A 56 8.65 -12.69 -19.22
CA GLY A 56 8.96 -11.43 -19.88
C GLY A 56 7.84 -10.39 -19.77
N ALA A 57 6.58 -10.79 -19.94
CA ALA A 57 5.42 -9.93 -19.74
C ALA A 57 5.32 -9.46 -18.27
N ALA A 58 5.61 -10.36 -17.32
CA ALA A 58 5.60 -10.05 -15.90
C ALA A 58 6.68 -9.04 -15.51
N VAL A 59 7.88 -9.08 -16.12
CA VAL A 59 8.91 -8.04 -15.94
C VAL A 59 8.36 -6.66 -16.30
N LEU A 60 7.70 -6.53 -17.47
CA LEU A 60 7.16 -5.25 -17.91
C LEU A 60 6.02 -4.76 -17.00
N LEU A 61 5.17 -5.67 -16.53
CA LEU A 61 4.14 -5.36 -15.55
C LEU A 61 4.74 -4.86 -14.24
N GLY A 62 5.72 -5.57 -13.69
CA GLY A 62 6.39 -5.18 -12.46
C GLY A 62 7.04 -3.81 -12.58
N ALA A 63 7.67 -3.52 -13.72
CA ALA A 63 8.28 -2.22 -13.98
C ALA A 63 7.24 -1.08 -14.09
N ALA A 64 6.06 -1.39 -14.62
CA ALA A 64 4.98 -0.42 -14.82
C ALA A 64 4.26 0.00 -13.52
N LEU A 65 4.36 -0.79 -12.44
CA LEU A 65 3.68 -0.50 -11.18
C LEU A 65 4.12 0.84 -10.55
N LEU A 66 5.38 1.24 -10.73
CA LEU A 66 5.90 2.52 -10.21
C LEU A 66 5.89 3.64 -11.25
N ALA A 67 5.54 3.36 -12.50
CA ALA A 67 5.57 4.36 -13.57
C ALA A 67 4.63 5.56 -13.30
N PRO A 68 3.40 5.40 -12.77
CA PRO A 68 2.54 6.54 -12.46
C PRO A 68 3.11 7.46 -11.39
N GLY A 69 3.65 6.89 -10.31
CA GLY A 69 4.23 7.69 -9.23
C GLY A 69 5.53 8.36 -9.65
N ALA A 70 6.39 7.65 -10.39
CA ALA A 70 7.61 8.24 -10.96
C ALA A 70 7.30 9.37 -11.95
N ALA A 71 6.26 9.23 -12.77
CA ALA A 71 5.82 10.29 -13.68
C ALA A 71 5.36 11.55 -12.93
N LEU A 72 4.69 11.40 -11.79
CA LEU A 72 4.28 12.54 -10.96
C LEU A 72 5.49 13.21 -10.30
N VAL A 73 6.46 12.44 -9.79
CA VAL A 73 7.72 13.00 -9.28
C VAL A 73 8.44 13.80 -10.38
N ASP A 74 8.49 13.30 -11.61
CA ASP A 74 9.10 14.02 -12.73
C ASP A 74 8.25 15.22 -13.20
N LEU A 75 6.92 15.15 -13.06
CA LEU A 75 6.02 16.25 -13.38
C LEU A 75 6.25 17.47 -12.47
N GLN A 76 6.82 17.28 -11.27
CA GLN A 76 7.22 18.39 -10.41
C GLN A 76 8.15 19.38 -11.12
N LEU A 77 9.01 18.92 -12.03
CA LEU A 77 9.90 19.79 -12.82
C LEU A 77 9.15 20.72 -13.79
N VAL A 78 7.91 20.40 -14.15
CA VAL A 78 7.03 21.28 -14.95
C VAL A 78 6.38 22.35 -14.07
N VAL A 79 6.05 21.99 -12.83
CA VAL A 79 5.33 22.87 -11.90
C VAL A 79 6.28 23.87 -11.24
N ASP A 80 7.33 23.36 -10.60
CA ASP A 80 8.37 24.17 -9.98
C ASP A 80 9.67 23.34 -9.91
N PRO A 81 10.64 23.60 -10.81
CA PRO A 81 11.90 22.88 -10.83
C PRO A 81 12.84 23.26 -9.68
N SER A 82 12.65 24.41 -9.01
CA SER A 82 13.56 24.90 -7.96
C SER A 82 13.48 24.08 -6.66
N VAL A 83 12.33 23.43 -6.44
CA VAL A 83 12.06 22.61 -5.25
C VAL A 83 12.22 21.10 -5.51
N ALA A 84 12.55 20.70 -6.73
CA ALA A 84 12.68 19.30 -7.10
C ALA A 84 14.03 18.72 -6.64
N SER A 85 14.01 17.67 -5.83
CA SER A 85 15.20 16.99 -5.30
C SER A 85 15.84 16.02 -6.33
N ARG A 86 16.14 16.50 -7.54
CA ARG A 86 16.55 15.65 -8.70
C ARG A 86 17.89 16.10 -9.33
N PRO A 87 19.02 16.08 -8.60
CA PRO A 87 20.33 16.51 -9.11
C PRO A 87 20.79 15.73 -10.35
N GLU A 88 20.28 14.51 -10.55
CA GLU A 88 20.49 13.71 -11.75
C GLU A 88 19.83 14.29 -13.02
N LEU A 89 18.80 15.13 -12.89
CA LEU A 89 18.09 15.76 -14.01
C LEU A 89 18.39 17.26 -14.11
N TYR A 90 18.50 17.95 -12.98
CA TYR A 90 18.69 19.39 -12.89
C TYR A 90 19.39 19.77 -11.58
N LEU A 91 20.42 20.63 -11.65
CA LEU A 91 20.99 21.30 -10.49
C LEU A 91 20.63 22.79 -10.54
N PRO A 92 19.82 23.32 -9.61
CA PRO A 92 19.54 24.75 -9.53
C PRO A 92 20.81 25.53 -9.14
N THR A 93 21.12 26.60 -9.87
CA THR A 93 22.27 27.48 -9.61
C THR A 93 21.88 28.93 -9.33
N ASP A 94 20.64 29.29 -9.65
CA ASP A 94 20.03 30.58 -9.39
C ASP A 94 18.53 30.40 -9.06
N LEU A 95 17.84 31.50 -8.80
CA LEU A 95 16.40 31.53 -8.53
C LEU A 95 15.56 31.67 -9.82
N SER A 96 16.17 31.51 -11.00
CA SER A 96 15.42 31.53 -12.25
C SER A 96 14.63 30.23 -12.41
N LEU A 97 13.44 30.32 -13.01
CA LEU A 97 12.60 29.15 -13.29
C LEU A 97 12.78 28.78 -14.77
N PRO A 98 13.63 27.79 -15.09
CA PRO A 98 13.87 27.39 -16.47
C PRO A 98 12.65 26.70 -17.09
N GLU A 99 12.45 26.88 -18.39
CA GLU A 99 11.31 26.31 -19.10
C GLU A 99 11.48 24.80 -19.38
N PRO A 100 10.37 24.01 -19.37
CA PRO A 100 10.34 22.61 -19.79
C PRO A 100 10.86 22.40 -21.23
N ALA A 101 11.93 21.64 -21.37
CA ALA A 101 12.49 21.28 -22.68
C ALA A 101 11.97 19.92 -23.18
N LEU A 102 12.31 19.60 -24.44
CA LEU A 102 11.89 18.34 -25.09
C LEU A 102 12.32 17.08 -24.31
N GLY A 103 13.42 17.15 -23.54
CA GLY A 103 13.87 16.03 -22.71
C GLY A 103 12.85 15.64 -21.62
N LEU A 104 12.22 16.62 -20.97
CA LEU A 104 11.24 16.37 -19.91
C LEU A 104 9.96 15.74 -20.49
N TRP A 105 9.48 16.27 -21.62
CA TRP A 105 8.31 15.73 -22.31
C TRP A 105 8.55 14.30 -22.83
N ALA A 106 9.76 14.02 -23.34
CA ALA A 106 10.14 12.66 -23.72
C ALA A 106 10.15 11.72 -22.51
N LEU A 107 10.64 12.17 -21.36
CA LEU A 107 10.68 11.37 -20.13
C LEU A 107 9.26 11.03 -19.62
N LEU A 108 8.36 12.03 -19.57
CA LEU A 108 6.95 11.85 -19.18
C LEU A 108 6.20 10.92 -20.15
N ALA A 109 6.37 11.13 -21.46
CA ALA A 109 5.79 10.25 -22.48
C ALA A 109 6.33 8.81 -22.37
N GLY A 110 7.61 8.68 -21.99
CA GLY A 110 8.25 7.40 -21.70
C GLY A 110 7.58 6.64 -20.56
N HIS A 111 7.27 7.30 -19.44
CA HIS A 111 6.50 6.68 -18.35
C HIS A 111 5.10 6.25 -18.79
N GLY A 112 4.42 7.07 -19.58
CA GLY A 112 3.11 6.74 -20.16
C GLY A 112 3.17 5.48 -21.04
N ALA A 113 4.18 5.36 -21.90
CA ALA A 113 4.38 4.18 -22.73
C ALA A 113 4.72 2.92 -21.92
N VAL A 114 5.49 3.04 -20.83
CA VAL A 114 5.75 1.95 -19.89
C VAL A 114 4.47 1.49 -19.19
N LEU A 115 3.62 2.43 -18.78
CA LEU A 115 2.32 2.12 -18.18
C LEU A 115 1.42 1.33 -19.15
N ILE A 116 1.32 1.79 -20.41
CA ILE A 116 0.57 1.08 -21.47
C ILE A 116 1.14 -0.33 -21.68
N ALA A 117 2.48 -0.46 -21.74
CA ALA A 117 3.12 -1.76 -21.86
C ALA A 117 2.78 -2.69 -20.68
N GLY A 118 2.74 -2.16 -19.45
CA GLY A 118 2.32 -2.90 -18.26
C GLY A 118 0.87 -3.34 -18.31
N LEU A 119 -0.05 -2.46 -18.74
CA LEU A 119 -1.48 -2.78 -18.89
C LEU A 119 -1.72 -3.87 -19.95
N LEU A 120 -0.99 -3.81 -21.07
CA LEU A 120 -1.04 -4.86 -22.10
C LEU A 120 -0.45 -6.18 -21.58
N SER A 121 0.64 -6.13 -20.82
CA SER A 121 1.19 -7.32 -20.14
C SER A 121 0.20 -7.89 -19.12
N PHE A 122 -0.49 -7.03 -18.35
CA PHE A 122 -1.53 -7.46 -17.42
C PHE A 122 -2.66 -8.19 -18.16
N ALA A 123 -3.11 -7.64 -19.29
CA ALA A 123 -4.13 -8.27 -20.13
C ALA A 123 -3.66 -9.62 -20.69
N ALA A 124 -2.40 -9.73 -21.11
CA ALA A 124 -1.81 -10.97 -21.62
C ALA A 124 -1.65 -12.05 -20.52
N LEU A 125 -1.39 -11.64 -19.27
CA LEU A 125 -1.25 -12.55 -18.12
C LEU A 125 -2.60 -12.88 -17.47
N ARG A 126 -3.72 -12.34 -17.96
CA ARG A 126 -5.04 -12.58 -17.36
C ARG A 126 -5.43 -14.06 -17.36
N SER A 127 -5.08 -14.80 -18.40
CA SER A 127 -5.28 -16.27 -18.45
C SER A 127 -4.41 -17.02 -17.45
N GLU A 128 -3.29 -16.44 -17.03
CA GLU A 128 -2.46 -17.00 -15.95
C GLU A 128 -3.00 -16.63 -14.56
N TRP A 129 -3.69 -15.51 -14.43
CA TRP A 129 -4.24 -15.03 -13.15
C TRP A 129 -5.71 -15.36 -12.88
N GLY A 130 -6.48 -15.85 -13.86
CA GLY A 130 -7.87 -16.35 -13.68
C GLY A 130 -8.03 -17.75 -14.26
N ALA A 131 -8.97 -18.61 -13.85
CA ALA A 131 -10.08 -18.47 -12.92
C ALA A 131 -10.37 -19.81 -12.22
N THR A 132 -10.93 -19.75 -11.01
CA THR A 132 -11.43 -20.85 -10.18
C THR A 132 -12.74 -21.45 -10.72
N GLY A 133 -12.83 -21.75 -12.01
CA GLY A 133 -14.04 -22.37 -12.56
C GLY A 133 -14.26 -22.12 -14.04
N ASP A 134 -13.47 -22.78 -14.89
CA ASP A 134 -13.99 -23.23 -16.18
C ASP A 134 -13.62 -24.70 -16.34
N GLY A 135 -14.60 -25.56 -16.07
CA GLY A 135 -14.53 -26.98 -16.37
C GLY A 135 -14.58 -27.17 -17.88
N SER A 136 -13.42 -27.38 -18.51
CA SER A 136 -13.32 -27.97 -19.85
C SER A 136 -11.84 -28.11 -20.24
N GLY A 137 -11.28 -29.32 -20.11
CA GLY A 137 -9.95 -29.63 -20.65
C GLY A 137 -9.36 -30.91 -20.10
N LEU A 138 -9.82 -32.03 -20.64
CA LEU A 138 -9.40 -33.41 -20.37
C LEU A 138 -7.88 -33.67 -20.51
N THR A 139 -7.43 -34.69 -19.76
CA THR A 139 -6.20 -35.51 -19.88
C THR A 139 -4.87 -34.98 -19.35
N GLY A 140 -4.50 -35.48 -18.17
CA GLY A 140 -3.13 -35.51 -17.66
C GLY A 140 -3.11 -36.16 -16.29
N LEU A 141 -2.79 -37.44 -16.23
CA LEU A 141 -2.63 -38.22 -14.99
C LEU A 141 -1.57 -37.57 -14.08
N ALA A 142 -2.02 -36.77 -13.12
CA ALA A 142 -1.29 -36.42 -11.91
C ALA A 142 -2.33 -36.07 -10.84
N ASP A 143 -2.16 -36.63 -9.65
CA ASP A 143 -3.05 -36.40 -8.52
C ASP A 143 -3.22 -34.89 -8.25
N PRO A 144 -4.46 -34.35 -8.22
CA PRO A 144 -4.69 -32.94 -7.93
C PRO A 144 -4.29 -32.54 -6.49
N ALA A 145 -4.12 -33.52 -5.59
CA ALA A 145 -3.75 -33.28 -4.19
C ALA A 145 -2.28 -32.83 -3.97
N ASP A 146 -1.34 -33.23 -4.85
CA ASP A 146 0.09 -32.92 -4.64
C ASP A 146 0.53 -31.57 -5.22
N SER A 147 -0.17 -31.07 -6.25
CA SER A 147 0.24 -29.86 -6.98
C SER A 147 -0.20 -28.55 -6.31
N GLY A 148 -1.35 -28.53 -5.63
CA GLY A 148 -1.85 -27.35 -4.91
C GLY A 148 -0.96 -26.95 -3.72
N GLY A 149 -0.53 -27.94 -2.93
CA GLY A 149 0.33 -27.73 -1.75
C GLY A 149 1.70 -27.14 -2.09
N ALA A 150 2.32 -27.62 -3.18
CA ALA A 150 3.61 -27.13 -3.67
C ALA A 150 3.52 -25.67 -4.14
N VAL A 151 2.46 -25.30 -4.87
CA VAL A 151 2.23 -23.93 -5.34
C VAL A 151 2.08 -22.96 -4.17
N ALA A 152 1.26 -23.33 -3.20
CA ALA A 152 1.06 -22.52 -2.00
C ALA A 152 2.35 -22.40 -1.15
N ALA A 153 3.19 -23.45 -1.09
CA ALA A 153 4.43 -23.45 -0.33
C ALA A 153 5.48 -22.47 -0.88
N TRP A 154 5.73 -22.46 -2.20
CA TRP A 154 6.71 -21.52 -2.76
C TRP A 154 6.20 -20.08 -2.70
N ARG A 155 4.92 -19.82 -3.00
CA ARG A 155 4.34 -18.46 -2.91
C ARG A 155 4.54 -17.87 -1.51
N ARG A 156 4.25 -18.66 -0.47
CA ARG A 156 4.49 -18.28 0.93
C ARG A 156 5.97 -17.93 1.18
N ARG A 157 6.91 -18.70 0.63
CA ARG A 157 8.35 -18.43 0.78
C ARG A 157 8.76 -17.13 0.11
N TYR A 158 8.26 -16.85 -1.09
CA TYR A 158 8.56 -15.62 -1.82
C TYR A 158 7.98 -14.39 -1.14
N VAL A 159 6.70 -14.44 -0.72
CA VAL A 159 6.07 -13.32 0.00
C VAL A 159 6.86 -12.99 1.26
N ARG A 160 7.33 -13.98 2.04
CA ARG A 160 8.10 -13.73 3.27
C ARG A 160 9.40 -12.94 3.06
N VAL A 161 10.00 -12.99 1.88
CA VAL A 161 11.26 -12.28 1.59
C VAL A 161 11.02 -11.01 0.77
N ALA A 162 10.16 -11.08 -0.24
CA ALA A 162 9.86 -9.96 -1.12
C ALA A 162 9.12 -8.84 -0.39
N LEU A 163 8.24 -9.18 0.56
CA LEU A 163 7.43 -8.21 1.28
C LEU A 163 8.27 -7.31 2.21
N PRO A 164 9.14 -7.82 3.11
CA PRO A 164 10.06 -6.96 3.85
C PRO A 164 10.95 -6.09 2.96
N ALA A 165 11.44 -6.63 1.84
CA ALA A 165 12.25 -5.85 0.88
C ALA A 165 11.44 -4.71 0.24
N ALA A 166 10.19 -4.98 -0.16
CA ALA A 166 9.30 -3.97 -0.70
C ALA A 166 8.93 -2.91 0.34
N VAL A 167 8.70 -3.30 1.60
CA VAL A 167 8.45 -2.37 2.71
C VAL A 167 9.66 -1.48 2.97
N ALA A 168 10.87 -2.05 3.06
CA ALA A 168 12.09 -1.26 3.21
C ALA A 168 12.27 -0.28 2.04
N GLY A 169 12.02 -0.73 0.80
CA GLY A 169 12.03 0.11 -0.39
C GLY A 169 11.01 1.26 -0.31
N ALA A 170 9.78 0.97 0.13
CA ALA A 170 8.73 1.96 0.33
C ALA A 170 9.14 3.01 1.35
N CYS A 171 9.75 2.60 2.47
CA CYS A 171 10.27 3.53 3.48
C CYS A 171 11.33 4.44 2.86
N GLY A 172 12.23 3.86 2.06
CA GLY A 172 13.27 4.60 1.36
C GLY A 172 12.77 5.70 0.44
N LEU A 173 11.62 5.49 -0.21
CA LEU A 173 11.02 6.47 -1.14
C LEU A 173 10.37 7.68 -0.45
N VAL A 174 10.10 7.60 0.84
CA VAL A 174 9.39 8.65 1.59
C VAL A 174 10.33 9.39 2.55
N MET A 175 11.40 8.73 2.99
CA MET A 175 12.46 9.35 3.79
C MET A 175 13.35 10.26 2.94
N THR A 176 14.11 11.13 3.61
CA THR A 176 15.04 12.06 2.95
C THR A 176 16.05 11.31 2.08
N PRO A 177 16.14 11.61 0.77
CA PRO A 177 16.99 10.87 -0.16
C PRO A 177 18.49 11.10 0.10
N PHE A 178 18.86 12.34 0.39
CA PHE A 178 20.22 12.79 0.73
C PHE A 178 20.12 14.01 1.66
N TYR A 179 21.23 14.44 2.27
CA TYR A 179 21.32 15.76 2.90
C TYR A 179 22.16 16.67 2.02
N SER A 180 21.77 17.94 1.91
CA SER A 180 22.44 18.92 1.05
C SER A 180 23.01 20.06 1.88
N ALA A 181 24.28 20.39 1.64
CA ALA A 181 24.90 21.63 2.11
C ALA A 181 24.71 22.80 1.13
N ASP A 182 24.13 22.54 -0.05
CA ASP A 182 23.86 23.53 -1.08
C ASP A 182 22.50 24.20 -0.83
N VAL A 183 22.51 25.53 -0.78
CA VAL A 183 21.33 26.37 -0.49
C VAL A 183 20.28 26.26 -1.61
N TYR A 184 20.70 25.96 -2.85
CA TYR A 184 19.80 25.88 -3.99
C TYR A 184 19.21 24.48 -4.22
N LEU A 185 19.78 23.45 -3.58
CA LEU A 185 19.31 22.08 -3.68
C LEU A 185 18.68 21.65 -2.36
N LEU A 186 17.38 21.92 -2.22
CA LEU A 186 16.63 21.54 -1.03
C LEU A 186 16.47 20.02 -0.98
N ALA A 187 17.04 19.39 0.04
CA ALA A 187 16.92 17.95 0.25
C ALA A 187 15.83 17.67 1.28
N GLN A 188 14.59 17.55 0.80
CA GLN A 188 13.42 17.36 1.64
C GLN A 188 12.96 15.90 1.63
N ASN A 189 12.33 15.47 2.73
CA ASN A 189 11.59 14.21 2.70
C ASN A 189 10.28 14.39 1.92
N ALA A 190 9.60 13.30 1.59
CA ALA A 190 8.38 13.37 0.77
C ALA A 190 7.25 14.22 1.40
N PHE A 191 7.20 14.33 2.73
CA PHE A 191 6.18 15.11 3.46
C PHE A 191 6.51 16.60 3.59
N GLU A 192 7.79 16.94 3.51
CA GLU A 192 8.28 18.32 3.50
C GLU A 192 8.34 18.88 2.08
N GLY A 193 8.44 17.98 1.08
CA GLY A 193 8.50 18.27 -0.34
C GLY A 193 7.20 18.81 -0.96
N PRO A 194 7.26 19.27 -2.21
CA PRO A 194 6.11 19.81 -2.93
C PRO A 194 5.02 18.75 -3.16
N SER A 195 3.76 19.19 -3.20
CA SER A 195 2.60 18.28 -3.21
C SER A 195 2.56 17.27 -4.36
N VAL A 196 3.09 17.60 -5.55
CA VAL A 196 3.11 16.65 -6.68
C VAL A 196 4.13 15.53 -6.45
N GLU A 197 5.30 15.89 -5.91
CA GLU A 197 6.33 14.93 -5.51
C GLU A 197 5.88 14.04 -4.35
N LEU A 198 5.19 14.61 -3.35
CA LEU A 198 4.54 13.85 -2.29
C LEU A 198 3.57 12.80 -2.83
N VAL A 199 2.65 13.19 -3.73
CA VAL A 199 1.67 12.24 -4.28
C VAL A 199 2.39 11.14 -5.08
N GLY A 200 3.40 11.51 -5.87
CA GLY A 200 4.19 10.55 -6.65
C GLY A 200 4.97 9.55 -5.78
N SER A 201 5.65 10.04 -4.74
CA SER A 201 6.43 9.22 -3.80
C SER A 201 5.53 8.30 -2.96
N VAL A 202 4.42 8.81 -2.41
CA VAL A 202 3.43 8.00 -1.68
C VAL A 202 2.80 6.94 -2.59
N LEU A 203 2.46 7.29 -3.83
CA LEU A 203 1.90 6.34 -4.79
C LEU A 203 2.90 5.20 -5.09
N CYS A 204 4.17 5.52 -5.33
CA CYS A 204 5.22 4.51 -5.49
C CYS A 204 5.38 3.65 -4.23
N ALA A 205 5.42 4.27 -3.06
CA ALA A 205 5.66 3.58 -1.80
C ALA A 205 4.51 2.63 -1.43
N LEU A 206 3.25 2.96 -1.75
CA LEU A 206 2.12 2.05 -1.59
C LEU A 206 2.08 0.96 -2.68
N ALA A 207 2.45 1.31 -3.92
CA ALA A 207 2.47 0.36 -5.04
C ALA A 207 3.52 -0.75 -4.85
N LEU A 208 4.61 -0.49 -4.14
CA LEU A 208 5.67 -1.48 -3.87
C LEU A 208 5.20 -2.73 -3.12
N PRO A 209 4.71 -2.65 -1.85
CA PRO A 209 4.31 -3.83 -1.09
C PRO A 209 3.09 -4.51 -1.71
N VAL A 210 2.10 -3.74 -2.19
CA VAL A 210 0.92 -4.28 -2.87
C VAL A 210 1.32 -5.00 -4.15
N GLY A 211 2.14 -4.36 -4.98
CA GLY A 211 2.68 -4.91 -6.20
C GLY A 211 3.44 -6.22 -5.97
N ALA A 212 4.38 -6.22 -5.01
CA ALA A 212 5.15 -7.41 -4.67
C ALA A 212 4.24 -8.59 -4.26
N VAL A 213 3.22 -8.35 -3.45
CA VAL A 213 2.27 -9.39 -3.04
C VAL A 213 1.42 -9.86 -4.22
N LEU A 214 0.83 -8.94 -5.00
CA LEU A 214 -0.04 -9.29 -6.12
C LEU A 214 0.70 -10.08 -7.21
N LEU A 215 1.95 -9.70 -7.51
CA LEU A 215 2.79 -10.39 -8.49
C LEU A 215 3.09 -11.84 -8.08
N VAL A 216 3.28 -12.10 -6.78
CA VAL A 216 3.53 -13.46 -6.27
C VAL A 216 2.25 -14.25 -6.09
N ALA A 217 1.20 -13.62 -5.58
CA ALA A 217 -0.08 -14.26 -5.29
C ALA A 217 -0.84 -14.62 -6.58
N GLY A 218 -0.77 -13.77 -7.60
CA GLY A 218 -1.42 -14.02 -8.90
C GLY A 218 -0.72 -15.09 -9.72
N ALA A 219 0.62 -15.13 -9.71
CA ALA A 219 1.40 -15.98 -10.60
C ALA A 219 1.23 -17.49 -10.31
N ARG A 220 0.75 -18.26 -11.30
CA ARG A 220 0.69 -19.74 -11.23
C ARG A 220 2.09 -20.37 -11.24
N GLU A 221 2.99 -19.79 -12.02
CA GLU A 221 4.34 -20.31 -12.19
C GLU A 221 5.39 -19.42 -11.54
N VAL A 222 6.42 -20.05 -10.99
CA VAL A 222 7.56 -19.37 -10.34
C VAL A 222 8.28 -18.38 -11.28
N PRO A 223 8.52 -18.69 -12.58
CA PRO A 223 9.19 -17.75 -13.48
C PRO A 223 8.42 -16.45 -13.69
N VAL A 224 7.09 -16.49 -13.65
CA VAL A 224 6.22 -15.32 -13.79
C VAL A 224 6.33 -14.42 -12.56
N ALA A 225 6.27 -15.00 -11.36
CA ALA A 225 6.51 -14.26 -10.12
C ALA A 225 7.91 -13.63 -10.09
N ARG A 226 8.95 -14.37 -10.48
CA ARG A 226 10.32 -13.86 -10.56
C ARG A 226 10.47 -12.73 -11.58
N GLY A 227 9.84 -12.87 -12.74
CA GLY A 227 9.80 -11.82 -13.76
C GLY A 227 9.18 -10.55 -13.19
N GLY A 228 7.99 -10.67 -12.58
CA GLY A 228 7.31 -9.58 -11.87
C GLY A 228 8.19 -8.88 -10.85
N LEU A 229 8.75 -9.63 -9.90
CA LEU A 229 9.60 -9.09 -8.84
C LEU A 229 10.88 -8.46 -9.40
N GLY A 230 11.47 -9.03 -10.45
CA GLY A 230 12.63 -8.47 -11.14
C GLY A 230 12.31 -7.14 -11.82
N GLY A 231 11.15 -7.05 -12.47
CA GLY A 231 10.64 -5.80 -13.03
C GLY A 231 10.42 -4.71 -11.97
N LEU A 232 9.78 -5.09 -10.86
CA LEU A 232 9.54 -4.19 -9.72
C LEU A 232 10.86 -3.72 -9.08
N ALA A 233 11.83 -4.61 -8.93
CA ALA A 233 13.17 -4.29 -8.42
C ALA A 233 13.88 -3.27 -9.31
N LEU A 234 13.81 -3.44 -10.63
CA LEU A 234 14.41 -2.50 -11.58
C LEU A 234 13.71 -1.15 -11.58
N ALA A 235 12.39 -1.11 -11.44
CA ALA A 235 11.66 0.14 -11.29
C ALA A 235 12.02 0.86 -9.98
N LEU A 236 12.14 0.14 -8.86
CA LEU A 236 12.58 0.73 -7.59
C LEU A 236 14.01 1.26 -7.68
N ALA A 237 14.92 0.50 -8.31
CA ALA A 237 16.27 0.97 -8.58
C ALA A 237 16.28 2.22 -9.47
N ALA A 238 15.40 2.30 -10.47
CA ALA A 238 15.28 3.47 -11.34
C ALA A 238 14.87 4.76 -10.61
N VAL A 239 14.17 4.64 -9.47
CA VAL A 239 13.75 5.77 -8.64
C VAL A 239 14.77 6.07 -7.53
N GLY A 240 15.25 5.04 -6.82
CA GLY A 240 16.10 5.23 -5.64
C GLY A 240 17.60 5.36 -5.93
N LEU A 241 18.12 4.63 -6.92
CA LEU A 241 19.57 4.58 -7.17
C LEU A 241 20.19 5.93 -7.61
N PRO A 242 19.53 6.78 -8.43
CA PRO A 242 20.10 8.07 -8.82
C PRO A 242 20.46 8.96 -7.62
N SER A 243 19.60 9.02 -6.61
CA SER A 243 19.83 9.80 -5.39
C SER A 243 21.03 9.30 -4.57
N LEU A 244 21.21 7.97 -4.47
CA LEU A 244 22.38 7.40 -3.80
C LEU A 244 23.67 7.70 -4.56
N VAL A 245 23.65 7.60 -5.89
CA VAL A 245 24.81 7.92 -6.73
C VAL A 245 25.14 9.41 -6.67
N ALA A 246 24.13 10.28 -6.62
CA ALA A 246 24.33 11.72 -6.45
C ALA A 246 25.10 12.03 -5.15
N ALA A 247 24.73 11.41 -4.04
CA ALA A 247 25.40 11.56 -2.75
C ALA A 247 26.88 11.10 -2.76
N PHE A 248 27.26 10.19 -3.65
CA PHE A 248 28.67 9.81 -3.83
C PHE A 248 29.41 10.64 -4.88
N ALA A 249 28.70 11.16 -5.89
CA ALA A 249 29.29 11.90 -7.00
C ALA A 249 29.48 13.39 -6.70
N MET A 250 28.66 13.96 -5.82
CA MET A 250 28.66 15.38 -5.47
C MET A 250 29.19 15.58 -4.05
N SER A 251 30.19 16.43 -3.88
CA SER A 251 30.79 16.71 -2.56
C SER A 251 29.90 17.55 -1.63
N SER A 252 28.86 18.17 -2.16
CA SER A 252 27.88 18.95 -1.39
C SER A 252 26.76 18.09 -0.79
N LEU A 253 26.74 16.79 -1.10
CA LEU A 253 25.67 15.88 -0.71
C LEU A 253 26.18 14.79 0.26
N GLU A 254 25.39 14.49 1.27
CA GLU A 254 25.60 13.36 2.17
C GLU A 254 24.52 12.29 1.98
N VAL A 255 24.87 11.04 2.29
CA VAL A 255 23.96 9.90 2.09
C VAL A 255 22.80 9.96 3.07
N GLY A 256 21.58 10.05 2.53
CA GLY A 256 20.34 9.98 3.30
C GLY A 256 19.90 8.54 3.54
N ALA A 257 19.18 8.30 4.63
CA ALA A 257 18.63 6.99 4.94
C ALA A 257 17.64 6.51 3.86
N GLY A 258 16.94 7.43 3.18
CA GLY A 258 15.96 7.13 2.15
C GLY A 258 16.56 6.39 0.95
N SER A 259 17.62 6.94 0.37
CA SER A 259 18.29 6.35 -0.81
C SER A 259 18.91 4.98 -0.51
N VAL A 260 19.48 4.80 0.69
CA VAL A 260 20.01 3.50 1.15
C VAL A 260 18.90 2.46 1.26
N LEU A 261 17.80 2.79 1.94
CA LEU A 261 16.67 1.86 2.10
C LEU A 261 16.01 1.50 0.77
N ALA A 262 15.89 2.46 -0.16
CA ALA A 262 15.36 2.22 -1.50
C ALA A 262 16.25 1.22 -2.28
N VAL A 263 17.57 1.38 -2.23
CA VAL A 263 18.52 0.48 -2.90
C VAL A 263 18.58 -0.90 -2.22
N VAL A 264 18.54 -0.95 -0.89
CA VAL A 264 18.45 -2.23 -0.14
C VAL A 264 17.15 -2.96 -0.49
N GLY A 265 16.02 -2.25 -0.59
CA GLY A 265 14.75 -2.81 -1.02
C GLY A 265 14.80 -3.35 -2.46
N ALA A 266 15.38 -2.59 -3.39
CA ALA A 266 15.57 -3.01 -4.78
C ALA A 266 16.47 -4.26 -4.87
N ALA A 267 17.57 -4.29 -4.12
CA ALA A 267 18.48 -5.43 -4.05
C ALA A 267 17.78 -6.66 -3.46
N GLY A 268 17.01 -6.50 -2.37
CA GLY A 268 16.23 -7.58 -1.78
C GLY A 268 15.23 -8.18 -2.77
N LEU A 269 14.49 -7.34 -3.51
CA LEU A 269 13.58 -7.80 -4.56
C LEU A 269 14.33 -8.50 -5.72
N ALA A 270 15.46 -7.95 -6.17
CA ALA A 270 16.29 -8.55 -7.21
C ALA A 270 16.85 -9.92 -6.78
N VAL A 271 17.30 -10.05 -5.53
CA VAL A 271 17.74 -11.31 -4.94
C VAL A 271 16.58 -12.31 -4.91
N THR A 272 15.36 -11.90 -4.52
CA THR A 272 14.21 -12.83 -4.58
C THR A 272 13.86 -13.27 -6.00
N ALA A 273 14.05 -12.39 -6.99
CA ALA A 273 13.85 -12.73 -8.40
C ALA A 273 14.93 -13.68 -8.95
N GLY A 274 16.19 -13.57 -8.49
CA GLY A 274 17.34 -14.32 -9.01
C GLY A 274 17.76 -15.56 -8.20
N ALA A 275 17.66 -15.53 -6.87
CA ALA A 275 18.30 -16.47 -5.94
C ALA A 275 17.77 -17.91 -6.04
N PHE A 276 16.60 -18.13 -6.64
CA PHE A 276 16.02 -19.46 -6.77
C PHE A 276 16.33 -20.15 -8.11
N ARG A 277 17.35 -19.68 -8.83
CA ARG A 277 17.90 -20.38 -10.00
C ARG A 277 18.74 -21.62 -9.65
N ALA A 278 19.15 -21.80 -8.40
CA ALA A 278 20.05 -22.90 -7.98
C ALA A 278 19.29 -24.10 -7.40
N GLY A 279 18.41 -24.70 -8.20
CA GLY A 279 17.62 -25.86 -7.79
C GLY A 279 17.08 -26.63 -8.98
N SER A 280 17.94 -26.90 -9.96
CA SER A 280 17.78 -28.02 -10.86
C SER A 280 18.91 -28.99 -10.58
N ASP A 281 18.52 -30.24 -10.31
CA ASP A 281 19.30 -31.48 -10.31
C ASP A 281 19.84 -31.97 -8.95
N GLY A 282 19.12 -32.98 -8.42
CA GLY A 282 19.46 -33.76 -7.24
C GLY A 282 18.39 -34.82 -6.99
N GLU A 283 18.56 -35.99 -7.63
CA GLU A 283 17.80 -37.23 -7.47
C GLU A 283 17.51 -37.65 -6.01
N GLY A 284 16.40 -38.39 -5.87
CA GLY A 284 16.35 -39.55 -4.99
C GLY A 284 16.07 -39.29 -3.52
N ASN A 285 14.79 -39.19 -3.14
CA ASN A 285 14.32 -39.95 -1.98
C ASN A 285 12.79 -40.10 -2.04
N SER A 286 12.33 -41.23 -2.55
CA SER A 286 11.03 -41.78 -2.13
C SER A 286 11.21 -42.36 -0.73
N PRO A 287 10.59 -41.83 0.33
CA PRO A 287 10.39 -42.60 1.54
C PRO A 287 9.19 -43.52 1.28
N GLY A 288 9.46 -44.82 1.29
CA GLY A 288 8.44 -45.85 1.17
C GLY A 288 7.34 -45.72 2.23
N SER A 289 6.19 -46.27 1.85
CA SER A 289 5.07 -46.70 2.67
C SER A 289 5.35 -46.83 4.18
N ALA A 290 4.69 -46.01 4.98
CA ALA A 290 4.29 -46.38 6.33
C ALA A 290 3.01 -45.61 6.76
N THR A 291 1.95 -46.40 6.96
CA THR A 291 0.75 -46.15 7.77
C THR A 291 -0.28 -45.10 7.31
N GLU A 292 -1.40 -45.66 6.82
CA GLU A 292 -2.75 -45.10 6.80
C GLU A 292 -3.14 -44.41 8.13
N GLY A 293 -3.91 -43.31 8.02
CA GLY A 293 -4.83 -42.90 9.08
C GLY A 293 -4.50 -41.67 9.93
N ALA A 294 -3.68 -40.73 9.47
CA ALA A 294 -3.53 -39.43 10.14
C ALA A 294 -3.75 -38.29 9.15
N ALA A 295 -4.92 -37.63 9.25
CA ALA A 295 -5.21 -36.38 8.55
C ALA A 295 -4.14 -35.33 8.93
N THR A 296 -3.13 -35.19 8.08
CA THR A 296 -2.05 -34.23 8.23
C THR A 296 -2.58 -32.82 7.93
N THR A 297 -3.09 -32.14 8.95
CA THR A 297 -3.38 -30.70 8.89
C THR A 297 -2.12 -29.95 8.46
N ILE A 298 -2.19 -29.27 7.31
CA ILE A 298 -1.05 -28.67 6.63
C ILE A 298 -0.45 -27.53 7.49
N PRO A 299 0.86 -27.55 7.82
CA PRO A 299 1.55 -26.55 8.66
C PRO A 299 1.69 -25.15 8.02
N GLY A 300 0.95 -24.83 6.96
CA GLY A 300 0.97 -23.57 6.24
C GLY A 300 0.00 -22.53 6.77
N ARG A 301 -1.23 -22.93 7.10
CA ARG A 301 -2.31 -22.04 7.56
C ARG A 301 -1.96 -21.34 8.87
N ARG A 302 -1.54 -22.12 9.87
CA ARG A 302 -1.16 -21.60 11.18
C ARG A 302 -0.01 -20.59 11.11
N LYS A 303 0.96 -20.83 10.21
CA LYS A 303 2.07 -19.90 9.99
C LYS A 303 1.59 -18.58 9.39
N LEU A 304 0.62 -18.61 8.47
CA LEU A 304 0.02 -17.41 7.89
C LEU A 304 -0.79 -16.59 8.91
N GLU A 305 -1.55 -17.27 9.77
CA GLU A 305 -2.28 -16.64 10.88
C GLU A 305 -1.31 -15.97 11.86
N ILE A 306 -0.23 -16.66 12.24
CA ILE A 306 0.82 -16.10 13.10
C ILE A 306 1.51 -14.90 12.42
N THR A 307 1.87 -14.99 11.14
CA THR A 307 2.49 -13.84 10.44
C THR A 307 1.55 -12.64 10.35
N THR A 308 0.25 -12.89 10.14
CA THR A 308 -0.76 -11.83 10.14
C THR A 308 -0.90 -11.21 11.54
N GLY A 309 -0.87 -12.02 12.60
CA GLY A 309 -0.84 -11.55 13.98
C GLY A 309 0.39 -10.71 14.31
N VAL A 310 1.59 -11.16 13.91
CA VAL A 310 2.84 -10.41 14.07
C VAL A 310 2.77 -9.06 13.35
N LEU A 311 2.31 -9.04 12.10
CA LEU A 311 2.17 -7.79 11.34
C LEU A 311 1.14 -6.84 11.96
N ALA A 312 0.00 -7.36 12.44
CA ALA A 312 -1.01 -6.57 13.13
C ALA A 312 -0.46 -5.96 14.44
N VAL A 313 0.32 -6.72 15.21
CA VAL A 313 0.97 -6.23 16.43
C VAL A 313 2.02 -5.17 16.11
N ILE A 314 2.87 -5.41 15.11
CA ILE A 314 3.85 -4.41 14.65
C ILE A 314 3.11 -3.13 14.22
N THR A 315 2.06 -3.25 13.42
CA THR A 315 1.22 -2.11 13.00
C THR A 315 0.68 -1.35 14.22
N GLY A 316 0.19 -2.07 15.24
CA GLY A 316 -0.27 -1.48 16.49
C GLY A 316 0.82 -0.73 17.24
N VAL A 317 2.01 -1.31 17.38
CA VAL A 317 3.18 -0.67 18.03
C VAL A 317 3.63 0.58 17.27
N LEU A 318 3.69 0.52 15.94
CA LEU A 318 4.03 1.66 15.09
C LEU A 318 2.99 2.79 15.21
N SER A 319 1.70 2.45 15.27
CA SER A 319 0.62 3.42 15.48
C SER A 319 0.72 4.08 16.85
N VAL A 320 1.00 3.31 17.90
CA VAL A 320 1.25 3.84 19.25
C VAL A 320 2.44 4.79 19.22
N ALA A 321 3.57 4.40 18.62
CA ALA A 321 4.74 5.27 18.46
C ALA A 321 4.40 6.56 17.70
N GLY A 322 3.70 6.48 16.57
CA GLY A 322 3.27 7.66 15.79
C GLY A 322 2.26 8.56 16.49
N SER A 323 1.50 8.03 17.45
CA SER A 323 0.58 8.82 18.27
C SER A 323 1.24 9.54 19.45
N LEU A 324 2.31 8.96 20.00
CA LEU A 324 2.98 9.46 21.21
C LEU A 324 4.20 10.33 20.91
N LEU A 325 4.85 10.12 19.77
CA LEU A 325 5.99 10.92 19.34
C LEU A 325 5.55 12.26 18.73
N PRO A 326 6.37 13.32 18.84
CA PRO A 326 6.07 14.61 18.23
C PRO A 326 5.82 14.47 16.72
N GLN A 327 4.73 15.07 16.24
CA GLN A 327 4.35 15.07 14.82
C GLN A 327 4.88 16.32 14.10
N VAL A 328 4.99 17.42 14.83
CA VAL A 328 5.57 18.68 14.39
C VAL A 328 6.64 19.06 15.40
N GLU A 329 7.79 19.51 14.92
CA GLU A 329 8.87 20.02 15.75
C GLU A 329 9.13 21.50 15.46
N LEU A 330 9.37 22.26 16.53
CA LEU A 330 9.74 23.68 16.46
C LEU A 330 11.24 23.83 16.70
N GLY A 331 11.96 24.47 15.77
CA GLY A 331 13.40 24.74 15.85
C GLY A 331 13.84 25.61 17.05
N GLY A 332 12.90 26.18 17.80
CA GLY A 332 13.13 26.95 19.03
C GLY A 332 12.79 26.21 20.33
N GLY A 333 12.46 24.92 20.31
CA GLY A 333 12.20 24.11 21.51
C GLY A 333 10.89 24.41 22.26
N GLY A 334 9.98 25.17 21.66
CA GLY A 334 8.64 25.42 22.21
C GLY A 334 7.68 24.23 22.01
N PRO A 335 6.56 24.17 22.75
CA PRO A 335 5.54 23.15 22.55
C PRO A 335 4.91 23.29 21.17
N ALA A 336 5.18 22.32 20.29
CA ALA A 336 4.63 22.30 18.94
C ALA A 336 3.16 21.82 18.95
N PRO A 337 2.28 22.44 18.14
CA PRO A 337 0.91 21.97 17.99
C PRO A 337 0.89 20.52 17.49
N GLN A 338 0.08 19.68 18.12
CA GLN A 338 -0.05 18.26 17.77
C GLN A 338 -1.43 18.02 17.15
N SER A 339 -1.54 16.97 16.35
CA SER A 339 -2.83 16.58 15.76
C SER A 339 -3.73 15.99 16.84
N PRO A 340 -4.98 16.48 16.98
CA PRO A 340 -5.97 15.84 17.85
C PRO A 340 -6.27 14.38 17.44
N ALA A 341 -6.11 14.06 16.15
CA ALA A 341 -6.32 12.72 15.62
C ALA A 341 -5.29 11.68 16.12
N ARG A 342 -4.22 12.10 16.81
CA ARG A 342 -3.24 11.18 17.40
C ARG A 342 -3.88 10.18 18.36
N TRP A 343 -4.90 10.58 19.11
CA TRP A 343 -5.62 9.68 20.03
C TRP A 343 -6.46 8.66 19.29
N LEU A 344 -6.99 9.03 18.12
CA LEU A 344 -7.68 8.10 17.23
C LEU A 344 -6.69 7.07 16.65
N LEU A 345 -5.47 7.49 16.30
CA LEU A 345 -4.40 6.60 15.82
C LEU A 345 -3.97 5.63 16.92
N LEU A 346 -3.85 6.11 18.16
CA LEU A 346 -3.59 5.26 19.32
C LEU A 346 -4.68 4.20 19.49
N ALA A 347 -5.96 4.62 19.48
CA ALA A 347 -7.09 3.71 19.63
C ALA A 347 -7.14 2.66 18.50
N ALA A 348 -6.92 3.08 17.25
CA ALA A 348 -6.86 2.20 16.09
C ALA A 348 -5.73 1.17 16.21
N GLY A 349 -4.55 1.63 16.60
CA GLY A 349 -3.36 0.81 16.81
C GLY A 349 -3.54 -0.23 17.90
N LEU A 350 -4.06 0.18 19.06
CA LEU A 350 -4.34 -0.71 20.18
C LEU A 350 -5.40 -1.76 19.80
N LEU A 351 -6.49 -1.33 19.15
CA LEU A 351 -7.55 -2.23 18.70
C LEU A 351 -7.00 -3.30 17.74
N LEU A 352 -6.26 -2.89 16.70
CA LEU A 352 -5.66 -3.82 15.74
C LEU A 352 -4.61 -4.72 16.39
N GLY A 353 -3.75 -4.16 17.25
CA GLY A 353 -2.69 -4.91 17.95
C GLY A 353 -3.25 -5.96 18.91
N ILE A 354 -4.25 -5.62 19.73
CA ILE A 354 -4.89 -6.55 20.68
C ILE A 354 -5.61 -7.68 19.93
N VAL A 355 -6.33 -7.35 18.86
CA VAL A 355 -7.00 -8.36 18.03
C VAL A 355 -5.97 -9.21 17.27
N GLY A 356 -4.86 -8.62 16.84
CA GLY A 356 -3.70 -9.31 16.29
C GLY A 356 -3.08 -10.32 17.26
N LEU A 357 -3.01 -9.99 18.56
CA LEU A 357 -2.51 -10.92 19.59
C LEU A 357 -3.39 -12.17 19.71
N ALA A 358 -4.69 -12.07 19.49
CA ALA A 358 -5.59 -13.22 19.55
C ALA A 358 -5.30 -14.26 18.45
N LEU A 359 -4.68 -13.87 17.32
CA LEU A 359 -4.25 -14.79 16.26
C LEU A 359 -3.13 -15.74 16.71
N PHE A 360 -2.38 -15.42 17.76
CA PHE A 360 -1.41 -16.37 18.34
C PHE A 360 -2.07 -17.53 19.06
N SER A 361 -3.38 -17.49 19.34
CA SER A 361 -4.10 -18.62 19.93
C SER A 361 -4.68 -19.53 18.85
N GLY A 362 -4.46 -20.85 18.93
CA GLY A 362 -4.96 -21.81 17.93
C GLY A 362 -6.48 -21.84 17.81
N ARG A 363 -7.16 -21.57 18.94
CA ARG A 363 -8.62 -21.63 19.04
C ARG A 363 -9.30 -20.36 18.52
N LEU A 364 -8.73 -19.18 18.75
CA LEU A 364 -9.35 -17.92 18.35
C LEU A 364 -8.90 -17.46 16.97
N ALA A 365 -7.72 -17.88 16.49
CA ALA A 365 -7.20 -17.50 15.18
C ALA A 365 -8.21 -17.63 14.03
N PRO A 366 -8.94 -18.77 13.88
CA PRO A 366 -9.99 -18.86 12.89
C PRO A 366 -11.07 -17.80 13.14
N ALA A 367 -11.62 -17.66 14.35
CA ALA A 367 -12.70 -16.70 14.59
C ALA A 367 -12.29 -15.22 14.39
N VAL A 368 -11.04 -14.88 14.68
CA VAL A 368 -10.56 -13.49 14.74
C VAL A 368 -9.99 -12.99 13.41
N ARG A 369 -9.46 -13.87 12.55
CA ARG A 369 -8.86 -13.47 11.26
C ARG A 369 -9.78 -12.57 10.40
N PRO A 370 -11.08 -12.86 10.21
CA PRO A 370 -11.96 -11.97 9.45
C PRO A 370 -12.13 -10.58 10.07
N VAL A 371 -12.00 -10.47 11.39
CA VAL A 371 -12.02 -9.19 12.11
C VAL A 371 -10.79 -8.36 11.71
N VAL A 372 -9.60 -8.96 11.70
CA VAL A 372 -8.34 -8.30 11.29
C VAL A 372 -8.41 -7.79 9.85
N SER A 373 -9.05 -8.54 8.95
CA SER A 373 -9.28 -8.10 7.56
C SER A 373 -10.13 -6.83 7.42
N MET A 374 -10.84 -6.43 8.47
CA MET A 374 -11.59 -5.16 8.52
C MET A 374 -10.82 -4.10 9.31
N LEU A 375 -10.24 -4.47 10.46
CA LEU A 375 -9.63 -3.52 11.39
C LEU A 375 -8.40 -2.77 10.86
N TRP A 376 -7.68 -3.34 9.90
CA TRP A 376 -6.49 -2.70 9.31
C TRP A 376 -6.79 -1.27 8.86
N VAL A 377 -8.00 -1.00 8.35
CA VAL A 377 -8.40 0.28 7.77
C VAL A 377 -8.58 1.38 8.81
N GLY A 378 -8.72 1.02 10.09
CA GLY A 378 -8.73 2.01 11.18
C GLY A 378 -7.43 2.78 11.29
N VAL A 379 -6.30 2.16 10.91
CA VAL A 379 -4.98 2.79 10.92
C VAL A 379 -4.85 3.87 9.83
N PRO A 380 -5.05 3.62 8.51
CA PRO A 380 -5.02 4.68 7.50
C PRO A 380 -6.09 5.75 7.75
N LEU A 381 -7.27 5.38 8.28
CA LEU A 381 -8.31 6.34 8.68
C LEU A 381 -7.76 7.41 9.65
N ALA A 382 -7.02 6.99 10.68
CA ALA A 382 -6.49 7.89 11.69
C ALA A 382 -5.12 8.49 11.30
N ALA A 383 -4.25 7.68 10.70
CA ALA A 383 -2.91 8.10 10.28
C ALA A 383 -2.96 9.18 9.21
N ALA A 384 -3.91 9.12 8.26
CA ALA A 384 -4.08 10.17 7.26
C ALA A 384 -4.41 11.54 7.89
N ALA A 385 -5.22 11.55 8.96
CA ALA A 385 -5.52 12.77 9.72
C ALA A 385 -4.31 13.29 10.51
N VAL A 386 -3.48 12.40 11.04
CA VAL A 386 -2.22 12.78 11.69
C VAL A 386 -1.22 13.35 10.67
N LEU A 387 -1.05 12.69 9.53
CA LEU A 387 -0.13 13.11 8.48
C LEU A 387 -0.56 14.45 7.86
N ASP A 388 -1.85 14.72 7.77
CA ASP A 388 -2.37 16.02 7.31
C ASP A 388 -1.87 17.20 8.15
N THR A 389 -1.67 17.01 9.46
CA THR A 389 -1.09 18.03 10.34
C THR A 389 0.38 18.33 9.98
N ALA A 390 1.15 17.32 9.58
CA ALA A 390 2.51 17.52 9.08
C ALA A 390 2.51 18.21 7.72
N LEU A 391 1.61 17.78 6.81
CA LEU A 391 1.47 18.34 5.47
C LEU A 391 1.03 19.80 5.47
N THR A 392 0.15 20.18 6.40
CA THR A 392 -0.30 21.57 6.57
C THR A 392 0.74 22.43 7.30
N SER A 393 1.66 21.82 8.06
CA SER A 393 2.80 22.51 8.67
C SER A 393 3.98 22.73 7.71
N GLY A 394 4.11 21.89 6.68
CA GLY A 394 5.08 22.04 5.59
C GLY A 394 4.73 23.22 4.70
N TYR A 395 5.74 24.03 4.36
CA TYR A 395 5.62 25.37 3.77
C TYR A 395 4.99 25.47 2.35
N THR A 396 4.37 24.43 1.79
CA THR A 396 3.89 24.48 0.40
C THR A 396 2.37 24.33 0.25
N PRO A 397 1.71 25.22 -0.52
CA PRO A 397 0.29 25.07 -0.84
C PRO A 397 0.09 23.82 -1.68
N SER A 398 -0.71 22.87 -1.21
CA SER A 398 -1.18 21.79 -2.09
C SER A 398 -2.29 22.33 -2.99
N VAL A 399 -2.24 22.03 -4.29
CA VAL A 399 -3.32 22.35 -5.25
C VAL A 399 -4.65 21.64 -4.93
N LEU A 400 -4.65 20.72 -3.96
CA LEU A 400 -5.81 20.02 -3.44
C LEU A 400 -6.37 20.62 -2.14
N SER A 401 -5.61 21.47 -1.44
CA SER A 401 -6.08 22.20 -0.26
C SER A 401 -6.54 23.59 -0.69
N LEU A 402 -7.85 23.78 -0.84
CA LEU A 402 -8.41 25.13 -0.86
C LEU A 402 -8.05 25.81 0.47
N ALA A 403 -7.56 27.04 0.39
CA ALA A 403 -7.04 27.83 1.50
C ALA A 403 -7.83 27.60 2.81
N GLY A 404 -7.17 26.99 3.79
CA GLY A 404 -7.72 26.84 5.13
C GLY A 404 -8.02 28.20 5.79
N PRO A 405 -8.85 28.22 6.84
CA PRO A 405 -9.43 29.42 7.43
C PRO A 405 -8.44 30.43 8.07
N GLY A 406 -7.14 30.13 8.07
CA GLY A 406 -6.10 31.04 8.59
C GLY A 406 -5.77 32.24 7.70
N GLY A 407 -6.24 32.24 6.44
CA GLY A 407 -5.95 33.32 5.48
C GLY A 407 -4.44 33.57 5.28
N PRO A 408 -4.07 34.62 4.54
CA PRO A 408 -2.66 35.04 4.41
C PRO A 408 -2.04 35.58 5.71
N ALA A 409 -2.84 35.82 6.76
CA ALA A 409 -2.38 36.48 8.00
C ALA A 409 -1.65 35.56 9.00
N PHE A 410 -1.98 34.26 9.05
CA PHE A 410 -1.20 33.29 9.84
C PHE A 410 0.19 33.04 9.25
N ARG A 411 0.33 33.25 7.93
CA ARG A 411 1.58 33.07 7.17
C ARG A 411 2.60 34.19 7.43
N GLU A 412 2.17 35.39 7.81
CA GLU A 412 3.05 36.52 8.11
C GLU A 412 3.78 36.41 9.46
N HIS A 413 3.30 35.57 10.38
CA HIS A 413 3.87 35.43 11.73
C HIS A 413 4.85 34.26 11.88
N LEU A 414 5.02 33.43 10.85
CA LEU A 414 5.92 32.28 10.86
C LEU A 414 7.25 32.65 10.21
N ALA A 415 8.28 32.85 11.05
CA ALA A 415 9.65 32.98 10.57
C ALA A 415 10.06 31.68 9.84
N ALA A 416 10.53 31.84 8.60
CA ALA A 416 10.77 30.82 7.58
C ALA A 416 11.88 29.78 7.88
N GLY A 417 12.03 29.30 9.11
CA GLY A 417 13.14 28.39 9.44
C GLY A 417 12.97 27.47 10.65
N SER A 418 11.79 27.33 11.25
CA SER A 418 11.69 26.60 12.53
C SER A 418 10.54 25.61 12.66
N ILE A 419 9.92 25.11 11.58
CA ILE A 419 8.87 24.06 11.68
C ILE A 419 9.27 22.90 10.78
N GLY A 420 9.43 21.71 11.35
CA GLY A 420 9.79 20.48 10.63
C GLY A 420 8.88 19.31 11.00
N SER A 421 8.91 18.26 10.17
CA SER A 421 8.18 17.04 10.47
C SER A 421 8.85 16.31 11.65
N GLY A 422 8.06 16.02 12.69
CA GLY A 422 8.55 15.26 13.83
C GLY A 422 8.63 13.76 13.53
N PRO A 423 9.35 12.98 14.35
CA PRO A 423 9.53 11.54 14.14
C PRO A 423 8.18 10.79 14.09
N GLY A 424 7.15 11.28 14.77
CA GLY A 424 5.80 10.69 14.76
C GLY A 424 5.20 10.53 13.36
N VAL A 425 5.56 11.39 12.41
CA VAL A 425 5.12 11.33 11.00
C VAL A 425 5.61 10.04 10.34
N LEU A 426 6.88 9.71 10.51
CA LEU A 426 7.47 8.48 9.97
C LEU A 426 6.78 7.24 10.57
N TRP A 427 6.56 7.22 11.89
CA TRP A 427 5.94 6.08 12.56
C TRP A 427 4.46 5.90 12.16
N ALA A 428 3.70 6.99 12.02
CA ALA A 428 2.33 6.94 11.52
C ALA A 428 2.26 6.43 10.07
N TRP A 429 3.21 6.85 9.23
CA TRP A 429 3.31 6.37 7.86
C TRP A 429 3.71 4.88 7.79
N LEU A 430 4.70 4.46 8.57
CA LEU A 430 5.09 3.05 8.69
C LEU A 430 3.92 2.19 9.18
N ALA A 431 3.10 2.70 10.10
CA ALA A 431 1.88 2.05 10.54
C ALA A 431 0.89 1.90 9.38
N MET A 432 0.70 2.92 8.54
CA MET A 432 -0.17 2.83 7.37
C MET A 432 0.29 1.76 6.37
N VAL A 433 1.59 1.71 6.06
CA VAL A 433 2.16 0.70 5.15
C VAL A 433 2.03 -0.70 5.74
N THR A 434 2.39 -0.88 7.02
CA THR A 434 2.28 -2.19 7.68
C THR A 434 0.84 -2.65 7.87
N ALA A 435 -0.13 -1.74 8.03
CA ALA A 435 -1.56 -2.07 8.01
C ALA A 435 -1.99 -2.65 6.65
N LEU A 436 -1.53 -2.03 5.55
CA LEU A 436 -1.80 -2.51 4.20
C LEU A 436 -1.18 -3.90 3.96
N VAL A 437 0.04 -4.10 4.45
CA VAL A 437 0.71 -5.41 4.42
C VAL A 437 -0.04 -6.44 5.27
N THR A 438 -0.56 -6.05 6.42
CA THR A 438 -1.36 -6.89 7.32
C THR A 438 -2.62 -7.39 6.62
N VAL A 439 -3.36 -6.54 5.91
CA VAL A 439 -4.55 -6.98 5.18
C VAL A 439 -4.20 -7.89 4.02
N CYS A 440 -3.12 -7.62 3.28
CA CYS A 440 -2.64 -8.53 2.24
C CYS A 440 -2.39 -9.94 2.80
N CYS A 441 -1.68 -10.06 3.93
CA CYS A 441 -1.47 -11.35 4.59
C CYS A 441 -2.77 -11.98 5.09
N SER A 442 -3.69 -11.19 5.67
CA SER A 442 -4.98 -11.69 6.16
C SER A 442 -5.89 -12.23 5.05
N VAL A 443 -5.88 -11.56 3.88
CA VAL A 443 -6.61 -11.98 2.68
C VAL A 443 -6.01 -13.26 2.11
N LEU A 444 -4.69 -13.34 1.97
CA LEU A 444 -4.00 -14.57 1.53
C LEU A 444 -4.28 -15.75 2.46
N ALA A 445 -4.26 -15.52 3.78
CA ALA A 445 -4.66 -16.53 4.75
C ALA A 445 -6.11 -16.98 4.57
N GLY A 446 -6.98 -16.10 4.06
CA GLY A 446 -8.37 -16.43 3.74
C GLY A 446 -8.58 -17.20 2.45
N VAL A 447 -7.77 -16.93 1.43
CA VAL A 447 -7.77 -17.71 0.20
C VAL A 447 -7.33 -19.14 0.50
N VAL A 448 -6.22 -19.30 1.22
CA VAL A 448 -5.72 -20.62 1.64
C VAL A 448 -6.73 -21.34 2.52
N GLU A 449 -7.36 -20.64 3.47
CA GLU A 449 -8.42 -21.26 4.29
C GLU A 449 -9.60 -21.75 3.46
N ARG A 450 -9.98 -21.05 2.39
CA ARG A 450 -11.07 -21.48 1.52
C ARG A 450 -10.68 -22.73 0.73
N GLU A 451 -9.49 -22.74 0.15
CA GLU A 451 -8.94 -23.88 -0.59
C GLU A 451 -8.88 -25.14 0.29
N ASP A 452 -8.33 -25.02 1.51
CA ASP A 452 -8.24 -26.15 2.47
C ASP A 452 -9.63 -26.74 2.81
N LEU A 453 -10.66 -25.90 2.92
CA LEU A 453 -12.02 -26.32 3.28
C LEU A 453 -12.80 -26.92 2.10
N ASP A 454 -12.52 -26.47 0.88
CA ASP A 454 -13.15 -27.02 -0.34
C ASP A 454 -12.55 -28.42 -0.64
N GLU A 455 -11.29 -28.66 -0.28
CA GLU A 455 -10.64 -29.98 -0.33
C GLU A 455 -11.16 -30.97 0.74
N GLU A 456 -11.39 -30.51 1.98
CA GLU A 456 -11.75 -31.39 3.12
C GLU A 456 -13.20 -31.89 3.07
N TYR A 457 -14.14 -31.08 2.57
CA TYR A 457 -15.58 -31.38 2.63
C TYR A 457 -16.19 -31.79 1.28
N GLY A 458 -15.43 -31.68 0.17
CA GLY A 458 -15.98 -31.82 -1.19
C GLY A 458 -16.97 -30.70 -1.54
N GLU A 459 -17.22 -30.47 -2.82
CA GLU A 459 -18.29 -29.57 -3.25
C GLU A 459 -19.64 -30.11 -2.75
N GLU A 460 -20.21 -29.52 -1.69
CA GLU A 460 -21.56 -29.85 -1.25
C GLU A 460 -22.55 -29.64 -2.42
N PRO A 461 -23.33 -30.67 -2.82
CA PRO A 461 -24.32 -30.54 -3.87
C PRO A 461 -25.46 -29.64 -3.37
N GLY A 462 -25.38 -28.35 -3.71
CA GLY A 462 -26.36 -27.34 -3.30
C GLY A 462 -25.83 -25.89 -3.30
N ILE A 463 -24.51 -25.69 -3.38
CA ILE A 463 -23.89 -24.37 -3.56
C ILE A 463 -23.16 -24.35 -4.91
N GLU A 464 -23.90 -24.54 -6.00
CA GLU A 464 -23.40 -24.17 -7.32
C GLU A 464 -23.15 -22.65 -7.32
N GLY A 465 -21.89 -22.26 -7.50
CA GLY A 465 -21.47 -20.97 -8.04
C GLY A 465 -22.00 -19.71 -7.35
N GLY A 466 -21.31 -19.22 -6.32
CA GLY A 466 -21.30 -17.77 -5.97
C GLY A 466 -22.64 -17.12 -5.57
N GLY A 467 -23.69 -17.90 -5.32
CA GLY A 467 -25.01 -17.44 -4.90
C GLY A 467 -25.04 -16.84 -3.48
N ILE A 468 -26.05 -15.99 -3.22
CA ILE A 468 -26.31 -15.45 -1.87
C ILE A 468 -26.81 -16.59 -0.98
N SER A 469 -26.19 -16.80 0.17
CA SER A 469 -26.60 -17.85 1.11
C SER A 469 -28.04 -17.63 1.61
N GLY A 470 -28.78 -18.69 1.98
CA GLY A 470 -30.12 -18.56 2.54
C GLY A 470 -30.18 -17.70 3.83
N VAL A 471 -29.08 -17.69 4.60
CA VAL A 471 -28.88 -16.76 5.73
C VAL A 471 -28.61 -15.34 5.22
N GLY A 472 -27.79 -15.18 4.17
CA GLY A 472 -27.50 -13.92 3.51
C GLY A 472 -28.75 -13.20 3.01
N LEU A 473 -29.71 -13.91 2.42
CA LEU A 473 -31.00 -13.36 1.98
C LEU A 473 -31.79 -12.70 3.13
N ARG A 474 -31.79 -13.30 4.32
CA ARG A 474 -32.45 -12.74 5.52
C ARG A 474 -31.70 -11.54 6.10
N MET A 475 -30.43 -11.37 5.73
CA MET A 475 -29.58 -10.27 6.17
C MET A 475 -29.55 -9.11 5.18
N LEU A 476 -30.07 -9.25 3.95
CA LEU A 476 -29.95 -8.22 2.92
C LEU A 476 -30.49 -6.86 3.38
N THR A 477 -31.71 -6.80 3.93
CA THR A 477 -32.32 -5.53 4.38
C THR A 477 -31.53 -4.83 5.49
N PRO A 478 -31.18 -5.48 6.61
CA PRO A 478 -30.38 -4.81 7.65
C PRO A 478 -28.94 -4.52 7.20
N LEU A 479 -28.40 -5.28 6.24
CA LEU A 479 -27.04 -5.11 5.71
C LEU A 479 -26.96 -3.95 4.71
N THR A 480 -27.98 -3.75 3.87
CA THR A 480 -28.09 -2.54 3.03
C THR A 480 -28.29 -1.29 3.89
N ALA A 481 -29.14 -1.38 4.92
CA ALA A 481 -29.30 -0.29 5.89
C ALA A 481 -27.97 0.04 6.59
N ALA A 482 -27.23 -0.97 7.06
CA ALA A 482 -25.92 -0.79 7.68
C ALA A 482 -24.90 -0.14 6.72
N ALA A 483 -24.88 -0.55 5.45
CA ALA A 483 -24.00 0.03 4.44
C ALA A 483 -24.33 1.50 4.17
N VAL A 484 -25.61 1.85 3.99
CA VAL A 484 -26.07 3.22 3.77
C VAL A 484 -25.78 4.11 4.98
N LEU A 485 -26.07 3.63 6.20
CA LEU A 485 -25.77 4.36 7.43
C LEU A 485 -24.26 4.55 7.63
N SER A 486 -23.44 3.56 7.26
CA SER A 486 -21.98 3.69 7.32
C SER A 486 -21.51 4.77 6.34
N VAL A 487 -21.99 4.76 5.09
CA VAL A 487 -21.66 5.81 4.11
C VAL A 487 -22.05 7.19 4.64
N ALA A 488 -23.27 7.33 5.18
CA ALA A 488 -23.73 8.59 5.78
C ALA A 488 -22.85 9.03 6.98
N ALA A 489 -22.43 8.09 7.83
CA ALA A 489 -21.56 8.36 8.96
C ALA A 489 -20.19 8.88 8.50
N PHE A 490 -19.56 8.29 7.50
CA PHE A 490 -18.27 8.77 6.99
C PHE A 490 -18.40 10.03 6.12
N ALA A 491 -19.57 10.27 5.51
CA ALA A 491 -19.82 11.45 4.70
C ALA A 491 -20.06 12.74 5.50
N THR A 492 -20.52 12.61 6.75
CA THR A 492 -20.90 13.74 7.60
C THR A 492 -19.89 13.96 8.74
N PRO A 493 -19.76 15.21 9.25
CA PRO A 493 -18.82 15.52 10.33
C PRO A 493 -19.25 14.85 11.66
N MET A 494 -18.26 14.37 12.42
CA MET A 494 -18.42 13.80 13.76
C MET A 494 -18.41 14.89 14.83
N VAL A 495 -17.58 15.91 14.66
CA VAL A 495 -17.39 17.04 15.57
C VAL A 495 -17.71 18.34 14.84
N THR A 496 -18.51 19.19 15.47
CA THR A 496 -18.83 20.54 14.97
C THR A 496 -18.45 21.58 16.02
N ALA A 497 -17.70 22.61 15.64
CA ALA A 497 -17.39 23.75 16.51
C ALA A 497 -17.35 25.06 15.69
N PRO A 498 -17.56 26.24 16.32
CA PRO A 498 -17.47 27.52 15.62
C PRO A 498 -16.09 27.72 14.98
N GLY A 499 -16.04 27.91 13.66
CA GLY A 499 -14.78 28.10 12.92
C GLY A 499 -13.96 26.82 12.68
N TYR A 500 -14.48 25.64 13.06
CA TYR A 500 -13.86 24.35 12.80
C TYR A 500 -14.78 23.49 11.91
N VAL A 501 -14.29 23.13 10.74
CA VAL A 501 -14.95 22.18 9.85
C VAL A 501 -14.12 20.91 9.85
N GLU A 502 -14.71 19.81 10.32
CA GLU A 502 -14.04 18.52 10.25
C GLU A 502 -14.00 18.02 8.80
N THR A 503 -12.85 17.50 8.37
CA THR A 503 -12.71 16.81 7.08
C THR A 503 -13.68 15.62 6.99
N GLY A 504 -14.56 15.66 6.00
CA GLY A 504 -15.48 14.59 5.64
C GLY A 504 -15.28 14.12 4.20
N LEU A 505 -16.14 13.21 3.72
CA LEU A 505 -16.14 12.85 2.29
C LEU A 505 -16.66 13.99 1.40
N LEU A 506 -17.54 14.83 1.95
CA LEU A 506 -18.23 15.92 1.23
C LEU A 506 -17.85 17.31 1.75
N SER A 507 -17.00 17.39 2.77
CA SER A 507 -16.61 18.64 3.45
C SER A 507 -15.10 18.68 3.56
N GLU A 508 -14.47 19.76 3.09
CA GLU A 508 -13.02 19.99 3.07
C GLU A 508 -12.19 18.77 2.65
N VAL A 509 -12.13 18.51 1.34
CA VAL A 509 -11.38 17.37 0.79
C VAL A 509 -9.88 17.55 1.05
N GLY A 510 -9.28 16.58 1.72
CA GLY A 510 -7.84 16.56 2.03
C GLY A 510 -7.29 15.13 2.14
N PRO A 511 -6.02 14.97 2.55
CA PRO A 511 -5.43 13.66 2.88
C PRO A 511 -6.32 12.76 3.78
N PRO A 512 -7.00 13.27 4.82
CA PRO A 512 -7.86 12.43 5.69
C PRO A 512 -9.05 11.82 4.93
N THR A 513 -9.55 12.49 3.88
CA THR A 513 -10.66 12.01 3.03
C THR A 513 -10.34 10.65 2.42
N TRP A 514 -9.09 10.38 2.05
CA TRP A 514 -8.70 9.07 1.49
C TRP A 514 -8.74 7.95 2.53
N GLY A 515 -8.40 8.26 3.79
CA GLY A 515 -8.60 7.34 4.92
C GLY A 515 -10.09 7.02 5.15
N LEU A 516 -10.96 8.03 5.02
CA LEU A 516 -12.43 7.85 5.09
C LEU A 516 -12.95 7.01 3.92
N VAL A 517 -12.50 7.27 2.69
CA VAL A 517 -12.87 6.48 1.50
C VAL A 517 -12.46 5.02 1.67
N ALA A 518 -11.23 4.76 2.11
CA ALA A 518 -10.75 3.40 2.38
C ALA A 518 -11.63 2.69 3.42
N ALA A 519 -12.01 3.38 4.50
CA ALA A 519 -12.89 2.84 5.54
C ALA A 519 -14.28 2.51 5.00
N VAL A 520 -14.90 3.41 4.22
CA VAL A 520 -16.21 3.16 3.58
C VAL A 520 -16.14 1.97 2.64
N LEU A 521 -15.15 1.91 1.75
CA LEU A 521 -14.99 0.80 0.81
C LEU A 521 -14.76 -0.54 1.54
N THR A 522 -14.00 -0.52 2.63
CA THR A 522 -13.75 -1.72 3.43
C THR A 522 -15.01 -2.20 4.15
N VAL A 523 -15.77 -1.30 4.78
CA VAL A 523 -17.01 -1.63 5.50
C VAL A 523 -18.10 -2.08 4.53
N THR A 524 -18.30 -1.37 3.42
CA THR A 524 -19.32 -1.71 2.40
C THR A 524 -18.95 -2.99 1.64
N GLY A 525 -17.68 -3.16 1.27
CA GLY A 525 -17.16 -4.41 0.69
C GLY A 525 -17.31 -5.57 1.66
N GLY A 526 -17.06 -5.33 2.95
CA GLY A 526 -17.29 -6.30 4.01
C GLY A 526 -18.76 -6.71 4.13
N CYS A 527 -19.68 -5.77 4.07
CA CYS A 527 -21.12 -6.04 4.02
C CYS A 527 -21.46 -6.92 2.80
N ALA A 528 -20.97 -6.57 1.60
CA ALA A 528 -21.21 -7.37 0.40
C ALA A 528 -20.66 -8.80 0.52
N LEU A 529 -19.46 -8.98 1.09
CA LEU A 529 -18.85 -10.28 1.33
C LEU A 529 -19.59 -11.10 2.40
N ALA A 530 -20.16 -10.46 3.42
CA ALA A 530 -20.87 -11.15 4.51
C ALA A 530 -22.10 -11.92 3.99
N ALA A 531 -22.81 -11.40 2.98
CA ALA A 531 -23.96 -12.08 2.38
C ALA A 531 -23.59 -13.40 1.66
N ARG A 532 -22.34 -13.51 1.21
CA ARG A 532 -21.77 -14.67 0.51
C ARG A 532 -20.89 -15.56 1.41
N SER A 533 -20.73 -15.20 2.66
CA SER A 533 -19.82 -15.88 3.59
C SER A 533 -20.56 -16.92 4.45
N ARG A 534 -19.84 -17.95 4.91
CA ARG A 534 -20.34 -18.91 5.93
C ARG A 534 -20.71 -18.14 7.22
N PRO A 535 -21.74 -18.55 7.98
CA PRO A 535 -22.37 -17.72 9.01
C PRO A 535 -21.41 -17.28 10.14
N ALA A 536 -20.52 -18.15 10.61
CA ALA A 536 -19.52 -17.79 11.62
C ALA A 536 -18.50 -16.74 11.09
N ARG A 537 -18.13 -16.84 9.80
CA ARG A 537 -17.20 -15.92 9.13
C ARG A 537 -17.85 -14.56 8.87
N ALA A 538 -19.12 -14.59 8.45
CA ALA A 538 -19.93 -13.40 8.27
C ALA A 538 -20.07 -12.62 9.58
N ALA A 539 -20.34 -13.30 10.69
CA ALA A 539 -20.45 -12.66 12.01
C ALA A 539 -19.14 -11.98 12.44
N ALA A 540 -17.99 -12.66 12.30
CA ALA A 540 -16.68 -12.09 12.62
C ALA A 540 -16.35 -10.87 11.74
N LEU A 541 -16.63 -10.96 10.44
CA LEU A 541 -16.40 -9.88 9.50
C LEU A 541 -17.26 -8.65 9.85
N LEU A 542 -18.55 -8.85 10.13
CA LEU A 542 -19.47 -7.79 10.55
C LEU A 542 -19.10 -7.17 11.90
N ALA A 543 -18.59 -7.97 12.84
CA ALA A 543 -18.06 -7.46 14.09
C ALA A 543 -16.83 -6.56 13.85
N GLY A 544 -15.92 -6.96 12.95
CA GLY A 544 -14.80 -6.12 12.52
C GLY A 544 -15.25 -4.81 11.87
N ALA A 545 -16.25 -4.86 10.99
CA ALA A 545 -16.85 -3.66 10.39
C ALA A 545 -17.48 -2.74 11.45
N ALA A 546 -18.19 -3.30 12.43
CA ALA A 546 -18.76 -2.54 13.54
C ALA A 546 -17.69 -1.85 14.38
N CYS A 547 -16.55 -2.50 14.61
CA CYS A 547 -15.41 -1.87 15.30
C CYS A 547 -14.81 -0.71 14.49
N VAL A 548 -14.71 -0.79 13.16
CA VAL A 548 -14.23 0.32 12.31
C VAL A 548 -15.18 1.51 12.37
N VAL A 549 -16.50 1.28 12.28
CA VAL A 549 -17.50 2.35 12.42
C VAL A 549 -17.51 2.90 13.86
N GLY A 550 -17.33 2.04 14.86
CA GLY A 550 -17.21 2.43 16.26
C GLY A 550 -15.96 3.27 16.54
N LEU A 551 -14.84 2.98 15.87
CA LEU A 551 -13.64 3.83 15.92
C LEU A 551 -13.95 5.22 15.35
N ARG A 552 -14.69 5.30 14.25
CA ARG A 552 -15.16 6.59 13.71
C ARG A 552 -16.06 7.33 14.73
N ALA A 553 -16.97 6.64 15.40
CA ALA A 553 -17.79 7.21 16.48
C ALA A 553 -16.94 7.73 17.67
N ALA A 554 -15.85 7.03 17.98
CA ALA A 554 -14.92 7.40 19.05
C ALA A 554 -14.13 8.70 18.77
N THR A 555 -14.21 9.26 17.56
CA THR A 555 -13.66 10.58 17.24
C THR A 555 -14.17 11.65 18.20
N VAL A 556 -15.47 11.65 18.53
CA VAL A 556 -16.06 12.68 19.41
C VAL A 556 -15.42 12.69 20.82
N PRO A 557 -15.39 11.58 21.59
CA PRO A 557 -14.77 11.57 22.91
C PRO A 557 -13.24 11.70 22.88
N LEU A 558 -12.56 11.27 21.80
CA LEU A 558 -11.09 11.29 21.72
C LEU A 558 -10.52 12.61 21.20
N VAL A 559 -11.26 13.30 20.33
CA VAL A 559 -10.81 14.55 19.67
C VAL A 559 -11.56 15.77 20.22
N GLY A 560 -12.83 15.63 20.58
CA GLY A 560 -13.69 16.75 20.97
C GLY A 560 -13.17 17.55 22.18
N GLY A 561 -12.40 16.94 23.07
CA GLY A 561 -11.79 17.64 24.20
C GLY A 561 -10.63 18.58 23.83
N GLU A 562 -10.00 18.39 22.67
CA GLU A 562 -8.92 19.26 22.17
C GLU A 562 -9.45 20.39 21.27
N VAL A 563 -10.75 20.40 20.94
CA VAL A 563 -11.39 21.42 20.10
C VAL A 563 -12.35 22.28 20.93
N GLU A 564 -12.04 23.56 21.06
CA GLU A 564 -12.85 24.50 21.85
C GLU A 564 -14.25 24.67 21.23
N GLY A 565 -15.29 24.52 22.05
CA GLY A 565 -16.70 24.61 21.59
C GLY A 565 -17.21 23.39 20.82
N ALA A 566 -16.50 22.25 20.86
CA ALA A 566 -16.90 21.02 20.20
C ALA A 566 -18.27 20.49 20.66
N SER A 567 -19.10 20.13 19.68
CA SER A 567 -20.39 19.47 19.85
C SER A 567 -20.49 18.28 18.90
N ALA A 568 -21.38 17.32 19.21
CA ALA A 568 -21.58 16.13 18.41
C ALA A 568 -22.32 16.44 17.10
N GLY A 569 -21.69 16.14 15.97
CA GLY A 569 -22.27 16.26 14.64
C GLY A 569 -23.22 15.10 14.29
N LEU A 570 -23.89 15.22 13.15
CA LEU A 570 -24.82 14.18 12.63
C LEU A 570 -24.13 12.84 12.38
N GLY A 571 -22.83 12.86 12.04
CA GLY A 571 -22.06 11.66 11.78
C GLY A 571 -22.01 10.71 12.97
N LEU A 572 -21.97 11.22 14.19
CA LEU A 572 -21.98 10.40 15.41
C LEU A 572 -23.24 9.53 15.46
N TRP A 573 -24.42 10.12 15.23
CA TRP A 573 -25.69 9.40 15.30
C TRP A 573 -25.81 8.34 14.20
N PHE A 574 -25.37 8.65 12.98
CA PHE A 574 -25.31 7.66 11.90
C PHE A 574 -24.33 6.52 12.20
N SER A 575 -23.18 6.83 12.80
CA SER A 575 -22.19 5.80 13.18
C SER A 575 -22.74 4.85 14.25
N LEU A 576 -23.43 5.37 15.26
CA LEU A 576 -24.08 4.55 16.29
C LEU A 576 -25.19 3.67 15.70
N ALA A 577 -26.03 4.24 14.82
CA ALA A 577 -27.07 3.48 14.13
C ALA A 577 -26.47 2.37 13.23
N ALA A 578 -25.38 2.66 12.52
CA ALA A 578 -24.67 1.69 11.70
C ALA A 578 -24.05 0.56 12.55
N VAL A 579 -23.43 0.87 13.70
CA VAL A 579 -22.90 -0.14 14.63
C VAL A 579 -24.00 -1.07 15.13
N VAL A 580 -25.17 -0.53 15.50
CA VAL A 580 -26.33 -1.33 15.91
C VAL A 580 -26.81 -2.24 14.77
N ALA A 581 -26.94 -1.70 13.55
CA ALA A 581 -27.35 -2.48 12.39
C ALA A 581 -26.37 -3.63 12.05
N LEU A 582 -25.07 -3.35 12.09
CA LEU A 582 -24.01 -4.36 11.90
C LEU A 582 -24.05 -5.43 13.02
N GLY A 583 -24.29 -5.02 14.26
CA GLY A 583 -24.48 -5.93 15.40
C GLY A 583 -25.68 -6.86 15.23
N VAL A 584 -26.83 -6.33 14.80
CA VAL A 584 -28.03 -7.13 14.48
C VAL A 584 -27.72 -8.15 13.38
N CYS A 585 -27.05 -7.74 12.31
CA CYS A 585 -26.60 -8.64 11.24
C CYS A 585 -25.69 -9.75 11.78
N ALA A 586 -24.71 -9.42 12.63
CA ALA A 586 -23.82 -10.40 13.24
C ALA A 586 -24.60 -11.42 14.10
N VAL A 587 -25.59 -10.98 14.87
CA VAL A 587 -26.46 -11.87 15.67
C VAL A 587 -27.29 -12.80 14.78
N ILE A 588 -27.83 -12.29 13.66
CA ILE A 588 -28.57 -13.12 12.69
C ILE A 588 -27.66 -14.19 12.10
N ALA A 589 -26.43 -13.83 11.74
CA ALA A 589 -25.45 -14.78 11.21
C ALA A 589 -25.13 -15.90 12.23
N VAL A 590 -24.87 -15.54 13.50
CA VAL A 590 -24.61 -16.52 14.58
C VAL A 590 -25.82 -17.43 14.82
N ARG A 591 -27.04 -16.90 14.81
CA ARG A 591 -28.26 -17.70 14.98
C ARG A 591 -28.54 -18.61 13.80
N GLY A 592 -28.17 -18.20 12.58
CA GLY A 592 -28.23 -19.04 11.38
C GLY A 592 -27.33 -20.26 11.48
N HIS A 593 -26.14 -20.11 12.07
CA HIS A 593 -25.21 -21.22 12.29
C HIS A 593 -25.73 -22.30 13.23
N ARG A 594 -26.54 -21.95 14.24
CA ARG A 594 -27.05 -22.92 15.23
C ARG A 594 -28.26 -23.74 14.74
N ARG A 595 -28.84 -23.36 13.60
CA ARG A 595 -30.05 -23.99 13.03
C ARG A 595 -29.76 -24.88 11.82
N ALA A 596 -28.59 -24.74 11.22
CA ALA A 596 -28.00 -25.67 10.26
C ALA A 596 -27.16 -26.68 11.04
#